data_AF-A0A5B0AVD5-F1
#
_entry.id   AF-A0A5B0AVD5-F1
#
_cell.length_a   1.000
_cell.length_b   1.000
_cell.length_c   1.000
_cell.angle_alpha   90.00
_cell.angle_beta   90.00
_cell.angle_gamma   90.00
#
_symmetry.space_group_name_H-M   'P 1'
#
loop_
_entity.id
_entity.type
_entity.pdbx_description
1 polymer ?
#
loop_
_entity_poly.entity_id
_entity_poly.type
_entity_poly.pdbx_seq_one_letter_code
_entity_poly.pdbx_strand_id
1 'polypeptide(L)'
;MLVCDVGQFIEQGRLRWGVEGRCRDCPDAWCETGEGPAPEEIRQALLAEHGSIRLRLETGETCLVPVLRALRGMWDLSLDEARLAATDLKGTGLVGTSVEMAHLAEGLRERSVTTTLVPSPA
;
A
#
# COMPACT_ATOMS: atom_id res chain seq x y z
N MET A 1 5.88 4.85 -30.40
CA MET A 1 4.86 4.36 -29.42
C MET A 1 5.59 3.75 -28.23
N LEU A 2 5.13 3.97 -26.99
CA LEU A 2 5.81 3.50 -25.78
C LEU A 2 5.13 2.24 -25.22
N VAL A 3 5.91 1.35 -24.62
CA VAL A 3 5.41 0.28 -23.73
C VAL A 3 5.95 0.59 -22.35
N CYS A 4 5.06 0.63 -21.36
CA CYS A 4 5.43 0.83 -19.98
C CYS A 4 4.85 -0.30 -19.14
N ASP A 5 5.69 -0.88 -18.29
CA ASP A 5 5.30 -1.77 -17.21
C ASP A 5 5.41 -0.99 -15.89
N VAL A 6 4.46 -1.18 -14.98
CA VAL A 6 4.43 -0.49 -13.69
C VAL A 6 4.44 -1.49 -12.55
N GLY A 7 5.06 -1.11 -11.43
CA GLY A 7 5.22 -1.99 -10.30
C GLY A 7 5.21 -1.25 -8.96
N GLN A 8 4.87 -2.00 -7.92
CA GLN A 8 5.02 -1.58 -6.53
C GLN A 8 5.66 -2.73 -5.75
N PHE A 9 6.55 -2.40 -4.82
CA PHE A 9 7.32 -3.39 -4.08
C PHE A 9 7.76 -2.87 -2.72
N ILE A 10 8.20 -3.77 -1.83
CA ILE A 10 8.79 -3.43 -0.54
C ILE A 10 10.29 -3.71 -0.63
N GLU A 11 11.10 -2.69 -0.41
CA GLU A 11 12.55 -2.79 -0.38
C GLU A 11 13.06 -2.24 0.95
N GLN A 12 13.82 -3.06 1.70
CA GLN A 12 14.36 -2.68 3.02
C GLN A 12 13.30 -2.13 3.99
N GLY A 13 12.08 -2.70 3.95
CA GLY A 13 10.96 -2.27 4.79
C GLY A 13 10.33 -0.95 4.36
N ARG A 14 10.61 -0.44 3.15
CA ARG A 14 10.02 0.78 2.59
C ARG A 14 9.18 0.44 1.38
N LEU A 15 8.00 1.06 1.30
CA LEU A 15 7.17 1.02 0.09
C LEU A 15 7.88 1.77 -1.04
N ARG A 16 7.99 1.15 -2.21
CA ARG A 16 8.55 1.75 -3.41
C ARG A 16 7.66 1.44 -4.61
N TRP A 17 7.82 2.24 -5.65
CA TRP A 17 7.18 2.05 -6.94
C TRP A 17 8.20 2.19 -8.06
N GLY A 18 7.87 1.61 -9.22
CA GLY A 18 8.70 1.68 -10.41
C GLY A 18 7.88 1.73 -11.69
N VAL A 19 8.45 2.38 -12.70
CA VAL A 19 7.98 2.34 -14.08
C VAL A 19 9.16 1.97 -14.95
N GLU A 20 8.99 0.91 -15.74
CA GLU A 20 9.94 0.51 -16.76
C GLU A 20 9.32 0.80 -18.11
N GLY A 21 10.09 1.40 -19.01
CA GLY A 21 9.59 1.72 -20.34
C GLY A 21 10.61 1.54 -21.43
N ARG A 22 10.11 1.29 -22.64
CA ARG A 22 10.93 1.23 -23.85
C ARG A 22 10.27 1.93 -25.02
N CYS A 23 11.09 2.57 -25.85
CA CYS A 23 10.66 3.04 -27.14
C CYS A 23 10.45 1.83 -28.07
N ARG A 24 9.38 1.83 -28.86
CA ARG A 24 9.21 0.79 -29.90
C ARG A 24 10.03 1.07 -31.17
N ASP A 25 10.48 2.32 -31.33
CA ASP A 25 11.06 2.82 -32.58
C ASP A 25 12.59 2.95 -32.50
N CYS A 26 13.18 2.82 -31.30
CA CYS A 26 14.61 2.87 -31.05
C CYS A 26 14.99 1.96 -29.86
N PRO A 27 16.28 1.67 -29.62
CA PRO A 27 16.70 0.79 -28.54
C PRO A 27 16.64 1.44 -27.14
N ASP A 28 16.19 2.69 -27.03
CA ASP A 28 16.17 3.40 -25.76
C ASP A 28 15.13 2.81 -24.80
N ALA A 29 15.56 2.64 -23.55
CA ALA A 29 14.76 2.21 -22.43
C ALA A 29 15.04 3.08 -21.21
N TRP A 30 14.08 3.18 -20.32
CA TRP A 30 14.22 3.92 -19.07
C TRP A 30 13.58 3.15 -17.91
N CYS A 31 14.06 3.46 -16.72
CA CYS A 31 13.50 2.97 -15.46
C CYS A 31 13.41 4.16 -14.51
N GLU A 32 12.22 4.40 -13.97
CA GLU A 32 11.97 5.39 -12.95
C GLU A 32 11.53 4.67 -11.69
N THR A 33 12.05 5.07 -10.53
CA THR A 33 11.64 4.53 -9.23
C THR A 33 11.44 5.65 -8.22
N GLY A 34 10.54 5.42 -7.27
CA GLY A 34 10.29 6.33 -6.18
C GLY A 34 10.03 5.62 -4.86
N GLU A 35 10.12 6.38 -3.77
CA GLU A 35 9.81 5.92 -2.42
C GLU A 35 8.43 6.42 -1.98
N GLY A 36 7.74 5.63 -1.17
CA GLY A 36 6.45 5.97 -0.59
C GLY A 36 5.27 5.54 -1.47
N PRO A 37 4.10 6.18 -1.29
CA PRO A 37 2.93 5.93 -2.13
C PRO A 37 3.25 6.11 -3.60
N ALA A 38 2.70 5.22 -4.44
CA ALA A 38 2.83 5.38 -5.88
C ALA A 38 2.05 6.64 -6.35
N PRO A 39 2.54 7.35 -7.38
CA PRO A 39 1.74 8.30 -8.14
C PRO A 39 0.38 7.70 -8.53
N GLU A 40 -0.65 8.53 -8.56
CA GLU A 40 -2.03 8.05 -8.68
C GLU A 40 -2.24 7.24 -9.97
N GLU A 41 -1.61 7.62 -11.07
CA GLU A 41 -1.72 6.90 -12.35
C GLU A 41 -1.16 5.47 -12.25
N ILE A 42 -0.04 5.31 -11.55
CA ILE A 42 0.59 4.00 -11.29
C ILE A 42 -0.29 3.19 -10.33
N ARG A 43 -0.76 3.81 -9.25
CA ARG A 43 -1.65 3.17 -8.29
C ARG A 43 -2.92 2.64 -8.97
N GLN A 44 -3.56 3.44 -9.83
CA GLN A 44 -4.76 3.04 -10.55
C GLN A 44 -4.48 1.93 -11.57
N ALA A 45 -3.35 1.98 -12.27
CA ALA A 45 -2.94 0.89 -13.17
C ALA A 45 -2.77 -0.44 -12.40
N LEU A 46 -2.11 -0.42 -11.24
CA LEU A 46 -1.93 -1.59 -10.38
C LEU A 46 -3.28 -2.13 -9.86
N LEU A 47 -4.19 -1.24 -9.45
CA LEU A 47 -5.52 -1.63 -8.99
C LEU A 47 -6.38 -2.20 -10.13
N ALA A 48 -6.27 -1.65 -11.34
CA ALA A 48 -6.99 -2.15 -12.51
C ALA A 48 -6.49 -3.53 -12.93
N GLU A 49 -5.18 -3.78 -12.83
CA GLU A 49 -4.57 -5.04 -13.23
C GLU A 49 -4.77 -6.14 -12.17
N HIS A 50 -4.58 -5.82 -10.89
CA HIS A 50 -4.51 -6.82 -9.81
C HIS A 50 -5.73 -6.80 -8.86
N GLY A 51 -6.62 -5.82 -9.01
CA GLY A 51 -7.69 -5.58 -8.06
C GLY A 51 -7.20 -4.94 -6.75
N SER A 52 -8.15 -4.70 -5.85
CA SER A 52 -7.88 -4.09 -4.54
C SER A 52 -7.86 -5.15 -3.43
N ILE A 53 -7.04 -4.92 -2.41
CA ILE A 53 -7.00 -5.70 -1.18
C ILE A 53 -7.55 -4.85 -0.04
N ARG A 54 -8.29 -5.51 0.86
CA ARG A 54 -8.79 -4.93 2.10
C ARG A 54 -8.06 -5.50 3.30
N LEU A 55 -7.58 -4.60 4.15
CA LEU A 55 -6.97 -4.90 5.44
C LEU A 55 -7.95 -4.62 6.58
N ARG A 56 -8.05 -5.54 7.53
CA ARG A 56 -8.85 -5.38 8.76
C ARG A 56 -8.10 -5.87 9.99
N LEU A 57 -8.40 -5.30 11.16
CA LEU A 57 -8.00 -5.91 12.42
C LEU A 57 -8.66 -7.28 12.60
N GLU A 58 -7.97 -8.22 13.24
CA GLU A 58 -8.62 -9.44 13.71
C GLU A 58 -9.62 -9.16 14.84
N THR A 59 -10.63 -10.04 14.94
CA THR A 59 -11.71 -9.89 15.92
C THR A 59 -11.15 -9.92 17.34
N GLY A 60 -11.47 -8.90 18.15
CA GLY A 60 -11.03 -8.80 19.54
C GLY A 60 -9.79 -7.93 19.75
N GLU A 61 -9.14 -7.47 18.69
CA GLU A 61 -8.00 -6.56 18.78
C GLU A 61 -8.46 -5.14 19.19
N THR A 62 -8.05 -4.67 20.37
CA THR A 62 -8.43 -3.34 20.90
C THR A 62 -7.25 -2.39 21.04
N CYS A 63 -6.08 -2.74 20.50
CA CYS A 63 -4.83 -2.03 20.75
C CYS A 63 -4.69 -0.75 19.90
N LEU A 64 -5.38 0.33 20.30
CA LEU A 64 -5.39 1.60 19.56
C LEU A 64 -4.00 2.26 19.46
N VAL A 65 -3.20 2.25 20.53
CA VAL A 65 -1.89 2.91 20.55
C VAL A 65 -0.89 2.33 19.53
N PRO A 66 -0.65 1.01 19.47
CA PRO A 66 0.25 0.45 18.46
C PRO A 66 -0.29 0.63 17.03
N VAL A 67 -1.61 0.59 16.82
CA VAL A 67 -2.24 0.90 15.52
C VAL A 67 -1.93 2.33 15.10
N LEU A 68 -2.18 3.32 15.96
CA LEU A 68 -1.89 4.72 15.66
C LEU A 68 -0.40 4.95 15.40
N ARG A 69 0.49 4.29 16.15
CA ARG A 69 1.94 4.38 15.94
C ARG A 69 2.36 3.78 14.59
N ALA A 70 1.76 2.68 14.17
CA ALA A 70 2.02 2.07 12.87
C ALA A 70 1.57 2.99 11.72
N LEU A 71 0.32 3.45 11.76
CA LEU A 71 -0.29 4.29 10.71
C LEU A 71 0.50 5.59 10.50
N ARG A 72 0.86 6.28 11.59
CA ARG A 72 1.65 7.50 11.52
C ARG A 72 3.08 7.26 11.03
N GLY A 73 3.70 6.17 11.46
CA GLY A 73 5.09 5.87 11.13
C GLY A 73 5.29 5.41 9.68
N MET A 74 4.27 4.79 9.08
CA MET A 74 4.39 4.22 7.73
C MET A 74 3.78 5.10 6.63
N TRP A 75 2.72 5.83 6.95
CA TRP A 75 2.01 6.68 5.98
C TRP A 75 2.17 8.17 6.26
N ASP A 76 3.04 8.54 7.20
CA ASP A 76 3.29 9.94 7.61
C ASP A 76 2.02 10.73 7.97
N LEU A 77 1.01 10.01 8.50
CA LEU A 77 -0.27 10.62 8.85
C LEU A 77 -0.16 11.53 10.08
N SER A 78 -0.95 12.60 10.06
CA SER A 78 -1.30 13.33 11.28
C SER A 78 -2.05 12.42 12.27
N LEU A 79 -2.18 12.86 13.52
CA LEU A 79 -2.90 12.08 14.54
C LEU A 79 -4.38 11.90 14.17
N ASP A 80 -5.01 12.91 13.56
CA ASP A 80 -6.43 12.88 13.21
C ASP A 80 -6.67 11.94 12.04
N GLU A 81 -5.84 12.00 11.00
CA GLU A 81 -5.87 11.04 9.88
C GLU A 81 -5.64 9.61 10.36
N ALA A 82 -4.68 9.40 11.27
CA ALA A 82 -4.42 8.09 11.84
C ALA A 82 -5.61 7.56 12.67
N ARG A 83 -6.37 8.43 13.35
CA ARG A 83 -7.58 8.02 14.09
C ARG A 83 -8.71 7.62 13.15
N LEU A 84 -8.87 8.32 12.04
CA LEU A 84 -9.83 7.95 10.99
C LEU A 84 -9.47 6.60 10.40
N ALA A 85 -8.21 6.44 9.96
CA ALA A 85 -7.73 5.18 9.40
C ALA A 85 -7.80 4.01 10.41
N ALA A 86 -7.55 4.24 11.69
CA ALA A 86 -7.72 3.22 12.74
C ALA A 86 -9.19 2.82 12.93
N THR A 87 -10.13 3.76 12.78
CA THR A 87 -11.57 3.50 12.82
C THR A 87 -11.99 2.65 11.64
N ASP A 88 -11.52 2.98 10.44
CA ASP A 88 -11.78 2.20 9.23
C ASP A 88 -11.20 0.80 9.34
N LEU A 89 -9.94 0.66 9.79
CA LEU A 89 -9.27 -0.63 9.97
C LEU A 89 -10.04 -1.56 10.94
N LYS A 90 -10.68 -1.00 11.97
CA LYS A 90 -11.53 -1.75 12.90
C LYS A 90 -12.93 -2.04 12.33
N GLY A 91 -13.45 -1.17 11.49
CA GLY A 91 -14.79 -1.25 10.90
C GLY A 91 -14.78 -1.88 9.51
N THR A 92 -14.87 -1.04 8.48
CA THR A 92 -15.02 -1.45 7.08
C THR A 92 -13.76 -2.07 6.49
N GLY A 93 -12.60 -1.80 7.07
CA GLY A 93 -11.27 -2.10 6.57
C GLY A 93 -10.70 -0.97 5.71
N LEU A 94 -9.37 -0.92 5.63
CA LEU A 94 -8.65 -0.06 4.69
C LEU A 94 -8.48 -0.79 3.36
N VAL A 95 -8.53 -0.07 2.23
CA VAL A 95 -8.45 -0.65 0.89
C VAL A 95 -7.31 0.00 0.11
N GLY A 96 -6.52 -0.81 -0.59
CA GLY A 96 -5.44 -0.32 -1.45
C GLY A 96 -4.88 -1.43 -2.32
N THR A 97 -3.69 -1.21 -2.86
CA THR A 97 -2.99 -2.26 -3.62
C THR A 97 -2.61 -3.42 -2.69
N SER A 98 -2.30 -4.57 -3.27
CA SER A 98 -1.80 -5.72 -2.50
C SER A 98 -0.55 -5.38 -1.70
N VAL A 99 0.37 -4.61 -2.29
CA VAL A 99 1.67 -4.26 -1.69
C VAL A 99 1.50 -3.25 -0.56
N GLU A 100 0.64 -2.24 -0.73
CA GLU A 100 0.33 -1.27 0.33
C GLU A 100 -0.26 -1.94 1.56
N MET A 101 -1.25 -2.82 1.34
CA MET A 101 -1.93 -3.50 2.43
C MET A 101 -1.00 -4.52 3.11
N ALA A 102 -0.15 -5.21 2.35
CA ALA A 102 0.86 -6.10 2.92
C ALA A 102 1.91 -5.34 3.74
N HIS A 103 2.36 -4.18 3.26
CA HIS A 103 3.30 -3.32 3.97
C HIS A 103 2.72 -2.84 5.31
N LEU A 104 1.46 -2.38 5.30
CA LEU A 104 0.76 -1.97 6.52
C LEU A 104 0.52 -3.15 7.47
N ALA A 105 0.12 -4.31 6.96
CA ALA A 105 -0.06 -5.52 7.76
C ALA A 105 1.24 -5.93 8.48
N GLU A 106 2.38 -5.86 7.79
CA GLU A 106 3.69 -6.17 8.35
C GLU A 106 4.07 -5.20 9.47
N GLY A 107 3.94 -3.88 9.25
CA GLY A 107 4.24 -2.91 10.29
C GLY A 107 3.31 -2.98 11.51
N LEU A 108 2.06 -3.40 11.32
CA LEU A 108 1.14 -3.72 12.42
C LEU A 108 1.58 -4.99 13.16
N ARG A 109 1.99 -6.03 12.43
CA ARG A 109 2.49 -7.29 12.99
C ARG A 109 3.74 -7.11 13.84
N GLU A 110 4.69 -6.27 13.41
CA GLU A 110 5.87 -5.88 14.21
C GLU A 110 5.51 -5.26 15.56
N ARG A 111 4.30 -4.71 15.69
CA ARG A 111 3.76 -4.10 16.91
C ARG A 111 2.74 -5.01 17.61
N SER A 112 2.78 -6.30 17.29
CA SER A 112 1.89 -7.34 17.84
C SER A 112 0.41 -7.09 17.57
N VAL A 113 0.07 -6.41 16.46
CA VAL A 113 -1.31 -6.21 16.02
C VAL A 113 -1.61 -7.17 14.87
N THR A 114 -2.57 -8.06 15.06
CA THR A 114 -2.93 -9.04 14.02
C THR A 114 -3.97 -8.47 13.06
N THR A 115 -3.79 -8.77 11.76
CA THR A 115 -4.65 -8.28 10.70
C THR A 115 -4.99 -9.37 9.70
N THR A 116 -6.09 -9.19 8.99
CA THR A 116 -6.51 -10.04 7.87
C THR A 116 -6.49 -9.25 6.58
N LEU A 117 -5.98 -9.88 5.51
CA LEU A 117 -5.97 -9.38 4.15
C LEU A 117 -6.97 -10.19 3.33
N VAL A 118 -7.92 -9.52 2.68
CA VAL A 118 -8.90 -10.17 1.81
C VAL A 118 -9.04 -9.41 0.49
N PRO A 119 -9.28 -10.07 -0.64
CA PRO A 119 -9.68 -9.38 -1.87
C PRO A 119 -10.91 -8.50 -1.63
N SER A 120 -10.86 -7.26 -2.10
CA SER A 120 -12.00 -6.35 -2.07
C SER A 120 -12.56 -6.24 -3.49
N PRO A 121 -13.84 -6.58 -3.70
CA PRO A 121 -14.47 -6.39 -5.01
C PRO A 121 -14.44 -4.90 -5.38
N ALA A 122 -14.16 -4.65 -6.66
CA ALA A 122 -14.17 -3.33 -7.28
C ALA A 122 -15.59 -2.74 -7.34
#